data_AF-A0A383BBI9-F1
#
_entry.id   AF-A0A383BBI9-F1
#
_cell.length_a   1.000
_cell.length_b   1.000
_cell.length_c   1.000
_cell.angle_alpha   90.00
_cell.angle_beta   90.00
_cell.angle_gamma   90.00
#
_symmetry.space_group_name_H-M   'P 1'
#
loop_
_entity.id
_entity.type
_entity.pdbx_description
1 polymer ?
#
loop_
_entity_poly.entity_id
_entity_poly.type
_entity_poly.pdbx_seq_one_letter_code
_entity_poly.pdbx_strand_id
1 'polypeptide(L)'
;MTGFRYFLVALLALASIAGARADNYIEWVSANSGIDWTQGKAQAEGAGLAKADSPPSLAKLMACRAAVVDAQRNLLESVQGVRVEGISIVDKLMVESDIIRSSVQGLLRGSVISDRRPQADGTCEVTLTASLAGNFATQVYTEIFDKKDDDSLSGLVLKGGRWLADVI
;
A
#
# COMPACT_ATOMS: atom_id res chain seq x y z
N MET A 1 18.77 40.45 -42.74
CA MET A 1 17.60 39.59 -42.49
C MET A 1 17.97 38.13 -42.12
N THR A 2 19.12 37.90 -41.48
CA THR A 2 19.59 36.55 -41.09
C THR A 2 19.47 36.31 -39.58
N GLY A 3 19.58 37.35 -38.74
CA GLY A 3 19.51 37.23 -37.28
C GLY A 3 18.17 36.77 -36.72
N PHE A 4 17.05 37.10 -37.37
CA PHE A 4 15.71 36.69 -36.92
C PHE A 4 15.45 35.18 -37.09
N ARG A 5 16.11 34.54 -38.07
CA ARG A 5 15.97 33.09 -38.31
C ARG A 5 16.70 32.27 -37.25
N TYR A 6 17.84 32.74 -36.75
CA TYR A 6 18.56 32.09 -35.66
C TYR A 6 17.90 32.31 -34.30
N PHE A 7 17.24 33.45 -34.10
CA PHE A 7 16.49 33.73 -32.86
C PHE A 7 15.28 32.80 -32.69
N LEU A 8 14.58 32.45 -33.78
CA LEU A 8 13.46 31.50 -33.76
C LEU A 8 13.91 30.04 -33.52
N VAL A 9 15.07 29.63 -34.04
CA VAL A 9 15.61 28.27 -33.81
C VAL A 9 16.16 28.10 -32.39
N ALA A 10 16.79 29.15 -31.82
CA ALA A 10 17.25 29.12 -30.44
C ALA A 10 16.09 29.10 -29.42
N LEU A 11 14.98 29.77 -29.71
CA LEU A 11 13.80 29.80 -28.84
C LEU A 11 12.99 28.48 -28.89
N LEU A 12 13.08 27.74 -29.99
CA LEU A 12 12.48 26.40 -30.13
C LEU A 12 13.34 25.30 -29.46
N ALA A 13 14.67 25.48 -29.39
CA ALA A 13 15.57 24.56 -28.69
C ALA A 13 15.50 24.68 -27.16
N LEU A 14 15.10 25.84 -26.62
CA LEU A 14 14.91 26.03 -25.17
C LEU A 14 13.57 25.50 -24.64
N ALA A 15 12.61 25.16 -25.51
CA ALA A 15 11.27 24.71 -25.13
C ALA A 15 11.16 23.21 -24.86
N SER A 16 12.23 22.42 -25.05
CA SER A 16 12.18 20.95 -24.98
C SER A 16 12.67 20.33 -23.67
N ILE A 17 12.91 21.11 -22.60
CA ILE A 17 12.97 20.53 -21.24
C ILE A 17 11.54 20.40 -20.70
N ALA A 18 10.68 19.71 -21.45
CA ALA A 18 9.49 19.12 -20.86
C ALA A 18 10.00 17.96 -20.02
N GLY A 19 10.13 18.19 -18.71
CA GLY A 19 10.52 17.13 -17.77
C GLY A 19 9.61 15.92 -17.98
N ALA A 20 10.22 14.79 -18.34
CA ALA A 20 9.53 13.52 -18.30
C ALA A 20 9.00 13.35 -16.88
N ARG A 21 7.68 13.40 -16.69
CA ARG A 21 7.09 12.93 -15.45
C ARG A 21 7.35 11.44 -15.43
N ALA A 22 8.16 10.98 -14.48
CA ALA A 22 8.18 9.56 -14.16
C ALA A 22 6.79 9.24 -13.62
N ASP A 23 5.98 8.55 -14.43
CA ASP A 23 4.69 8.07 -13.97
C ASP A 23 4.92 7.07 -12.84
N ASN A 24 4.14 7.18 -11.77
CA ASN A 24 4.23 6.24 -10.65
C ASN A 24 3.82 4.84 -11.14
N TYR A 25 4.61 3.83 -10.80
CA TYR A 25 4.26 2.44 -11.07
C TYR A 25 3.33 1.94 -9.96
N ILE A 26 2.05 1.78 -10.33
CA ILE A 26 1.01 1.21 -9.46
C ILE A 26 0.71 -0.21 -9.92
N GLU A 27 0.95 -1.17 -9.04
CA GLU A 27 0.49 -2.55 -9.21
C GLU A 27 -0.91 -2.70 -8.59
N TRP A 28 -1.90 -2.98 -9.43
CA TRP A 28 -3.26 -3.24 -8.96
C TRP A 28 -3.38 -4.68 -8.47
N VAL A 29 -3.64 -4.82 -7.18
CA VAL A 29 -3.81 -6.10 -6.48
C VAL A 29 -5.27 -6.58 -6.60
N SER A 30 -6.21 -5.63 -6.71
CA SER A 30 -7.66 -5.85 -6.91
C SER A 30 -8.26 -4.66 -7.67
N ALA A 31 -9.56 -4.71 -7.96
CA ALA A 31 -10.26 -3.67 -8.73
C ALA A 31 -10.12 -2.26 -8.14
N ASN A 32 -10.10 -2.15 -6.81
CA ASN A 32 -10.05 -0.88 -6.08
C ASN A 32 -8.82 -0.76 -5.17
N SER A 33 -7.80 -1.61 -5.35
CA SER A 33 -6.69 -1.77 -4.42
C SER A 33 -5.37 -1.87 -5.16
N GLY A 34 -4.42 -1.00 -4.85
CA GLY A 34 -3.12 -0.96 -5.54
C GLY A 34 -1.95 -0.56 -4.65
N ILE A 35 -0.75 -0.89 -5.10
CA ILE A 35 0.51 -0.50 -4.47
C ILE A 35 1.28 0.41 -5.41
N ASP A 36 1.50 1.65 -5.00
CA ASP A 36 2.44 2.57 -5.64
C ASP A 36 3.85 2.24 -5.15
N TRP A 37 4.59 1.47 -5.95
CA TRP A 37 5.96 1.07 -5.64
C TRP A 37 6.96 2.21 -5.82
N THR A 38 6.63 3.22 -6.63
CA THR A 38 7.46 4.41 -6.81
C THR A 38 7.46 5.27 -5.56
N GLN A 39 6.31 5.40 -4.90
CA GLN A 39 6.16 6.19 -3.67
C GLN A 39 6.19 5.35 -2.39
N GLY A 40 6.19 4.03 -2.49
CA GLY A 40 6.15 3.13 -1.34
C GLY A 40 4.85 3.23 -0.55
N LYS A 41 3.71 3.32 -1.24
CA LYS A 41 2.39 3.50 -0.62
C LYS A 41 1.41 2.43 -1.08
N ALA A 42 0.62 1.91 -0.14
CA ALA A 42 -0.63 1.25 -0.48
C ALA A 42 -1.68 2.32 -0.72
N GLN A 43 -2.53 2.09 -1.72
CA GLN A 43 -3.68 2.93 -2.03
C GLN A 43 -4.91 2.06 -2.26
N ALA A 44 -6.08 2.62 -1.95
CA ALA A 44 -7.34 2.00 -2.29
C ALA A 44 -8.46 3.02 -2.43
N GLU A 45 -9.40 2.70 -3.30
CA GLU A 45 -10.61 3.47 -3.54
C GLU A 45 -11.79 2.82 -2.83
N GLY A 46 -12.75 3.62 -2.41
CA GLY A 46 -13.99 3.14 -1.81
C GLY A 46 -15.16 4.01 -2.18
N ALA A 47 -16.34 3.39 -2.21
CA ALA A 47 -17.59 4.04 -2.56
C ALA A 47 -18.61 3.93 -1.42
N GLY A 48 -19.46 4.94 -1.29
CA GLY A 48 -20.48 4.97 -0.26
C GLY A 48 -21.76 5.63 -0.75
N LEU A 49 -22.88 5.11 -0.26
CA LEU A 49 -24.22 5.59 -0.58
C LEU A 49 -24.97 5.92 0.73
N ALA A 50 -25.67 7.05 0.74
CA ALA A 50 -26.56 7.41 1.84
C ALA A 50 -27.90 6.65 1.79
N LYS A 51 -28.59 6.57 2.92
CA LYS A 51 -29.99 6.09 2.93
C LYS A 51 -30.87 7.04 2.12
N ALA A 52 -31.81 6.49 1.35
CA ALA A 52 -32.67 7.21 0.41
C ALA A 52 -33.37 8.44 1.01
N ASP A 53 -33.73 8.41 2.29
CA ASP A 53 -34.49 9.47 2.96
C ASP A 53 -33.63 10.44 3.80
N SER A 54 -32.30 10.40 3.62
CA SER A 54 -31.42 11.31 4.35
C SER A 54 -31.52 12.73 3.80
N PRO A 55 -31.63 13.77 4.65
CA PRO A 55 -31.52 15.16 4.19
C PRO A 55 -30.25 15.39 3.36
N PRO A 56 -30.25 16.21 2.29
CA PRO A 56 -29.14 16.28 1.35
C PRO A 56 -27.76 16.58 1.96
N SER A 57 -27.71 17.43 3.00
CA SER A 57 -26.48 17.73 3.73
C SER A 57 -25.98 16.55 4.56
N LEU A 58 -26.90 15.81 5.19
CA LEU A 58 -26.59 14.60 5.96
C LEU A 58 -26.22 13.43 5.03
N ALA A 59 -26.90 13.31 3.90
CA ALA A 59 -26.66 12.27 2.90
C ALA A 59 -25.19 12.25 2.47
N LYS A 60 -24.65 13.40 2.04
CA LYS A 60 -23.25 13.52 1.61
C LYS A 60 -22.26 13.08 2.69
N LEU A 61 -22.49 13.50 3.94
CA LEU A 61 -21.63 13.13 5.07
C LEU A 61 -21.67 11.62 5.36
N MET A 62 -22.85 11.01 5.31
CA MET A 62 -23.02 9.58 5.54
C MET A 62 -22.42 8.75 4.41
N ALA A 63 -22.63 9.17 3.15
CA ALA A 63 -22.03 8.55 1.98
C ALA A 63 -20.50 8.55 2.06
N CYS A 64 -19.87 9.69 2.37
CA CYS A 64 -18.41 9.73 2.48
C CYS A 64 -17.87 8.93 3.68
N ARG A 65 -18.63 8.78 4.77
CA ARG A 65 -18.24 7.87 5.87
C ARG A 65 -18.28 6.41 5.44
N ALA A 66 -19.32 6.02 4.71
CA ALA A 66 -19.40 4.67 4.14
C ALA A 66 -18.25 4.41 3.16
N ALA A 67 -17.94 5.38 2.29
CA ALA A 67 -16.83 5.31 1.34
C ALA A 67 -15.47 5.14 2.02
N VAL A 68 -15.23 5.81 3.17
CA VAL A 68 -14.00 5.61 3.95
C VAL A 68 -13.89 4.18 4.47
N VAL A 69 -14.98 3.59 4.98
CA VAL A 69 -14.97 2.22 5.49
C VAL A 69 -14.74 1.21 4.36
N ASP A 70 -15.36 1.43 3.21
CA ASP A 70 -15.13 0.62 2.01
C ASP A 70 -13.67 0.73 1.53
N ALA A 71 -13.13 1.96 1.46
CA ALA A 71 -11.74 2.19 1.10
C ALA A 71 -10.77 1.55 2.11
N GLN A 72 -11.09 1.52 3.42
CA GLN A 72 -10.27 0.84 4.43
C GLN A 72 -10.23 -0.67 4.22
N ARG A 73 -11.36 -1.27 3.83
CA ARG A 73 -11.42 -2.69 3.47
C ARG A 73 -10.54 -2.97 2.24
N ASN A 74 -10.69 -2.17 1.20
CA ASN A 74 -9.91 -2.33 -0.03
C ASN A 74 -8.42 -2.09 0.24
N LEU A 75 -8.07 -1.16 1.14
CA LEU A 75 -6.69 -0.90 1.55
C LEU A 75 -6.07 -2.08 2.28
N LEU A 76 -6.83 -2.78 3.12
CA LEU A 76 -6.38 -4.02 3.76
C LEU A 76 -6.03 -5.07 2.70
N GLU A 77 -6.88 -5.25 1.68
CA GLU A 77 -6.61 -6.18 0.58
C GLU A 77 -5.32 -5.82 -0.18
N SER A 78 -5.11 -4.52 -0.41
CA SER A 78 -3.86 -4.03 -1.01
C SER A 78 -2.64 -4.44 -0.19
N VAL A 79 -2.66 -4.16 1.11
CA VAL A 79 -1.55 -4.44 2.03
C VAL A 79 -1.31 -5.94 2.18
N GLN A 80 -2.36 -6.76 2.23
CA GLN A 80 -2.26 -8.22 2.32
C GLN A 80 -1.57 -8.84 1.09
N GLY A 81 -1.77 -8.27 -0.09
CA GLY A 81 -1.13 -8.71 -1.33
C GLY A 81 0.33 -8.32 -1.49
N VAL A 82 0.89 -7.50 -0.59
CA VAL A 82 2.30 -7.10 -0.63
C VAL A 82 3.19 -8.34 -0.45
N ARG A 83 4.07 -8.56 -1.43
CA ARG A 83 5.10 -9.62 -1.39
C ARG A 83 6.35 -9.08 -0.71
N VAL A 84 6.91 -9.86 0.21
CA VAL A 84 8.07 -9.42 1.02
C VAL A 84 9.32 -10.27 0.76
N GLU A 85 9.15 -11.60 0.66
CA GLU A 85 10.20 -12.54 0.24
C GLU A 85 9.61 -13.48 -0.83
N GLY A 86 10.43 -14.23 -1.57
CA GLY A 86 10.06 -14.91 -2.82
C GLY A 86 8.74 -15.72 -2.82
N ILE A 87 8.27 -16.21 -1.66
CA ILE A 87 6.98 -16.91 -1.50
C ILE A 87 6.13 -16.40 -0.32
N SER A 88 6.56 -15.32 0.34
CA SER A 88 5.95 -14.80 1.55
C SER A 88 5.19 -13.52 1.26
N ILE A 89 3.91 -13.52 1.62
CA ILE A 89 2.99 -12.39 1.48
C ILE A 89 2.58 -11.91 2.87
N VAL A 90 2.27 -10.62 3.00
CA VAL A 90 1.86 -10.02 4.28
C VAL A 90 0.65 -10.74 4.87
N ASP A 91 -0.30 -11.19 4.05
CA ASP A 91 -1.46 -11.97 4.51
C ASP A 91 -1.07 -13.20 5.35
N LYS A 92 -0.10 -13.99 4.86
CA LYS A 92 0.40 -15.17 5.57
C LYS A 92 1.07 -14.77 6.88
N LEU A 93 1.87 -13.70 6.85
CA LEU A 93 2.56 -13.20 8.04
C LEU A 93 1.59 -12.70 9.11
N MET A 94 0.42 -12.17 8.73
CA MET A 94 -0.61 -11.75 9.69
C MET A 94 -1.26 -12.92 10.44
N VAL A 95 -1.27 -14.12 9.83
CA VAL A 95 -1.75 -15.35 10.46
C VAL A 95 -0.70 -15.87 11.45
N GLU A 96 0.58 -15.77 11.09
CA GLU A 96 1.69 -16.32 11.86
C GLU A 96 2.17 -15.38 12.98
N SER A 97 1.99 -14.06 12.83
CA SER A 97 2.53 -13.05 13.74
C SER A 97 1.51 -11.99 14.15
N ASP A 98 1.31 -11.91 15.46
CA ASP A 98 0.46 -10.89 16.10
C ASP A 98 1.06 -9.48 15.97
N ILE A 99 2.39 -9.37 15.87
CA ILE A 99 3.10 -8.11 15.65
C ILE A 99 2.75 -7.57 14.27
N ILE A 100 2.82 -8.42 13.24
CA ILE A 100 2.47 -8.02 11.87
C ILE A 100 0.98 -7.68 11.77
N ARG A 101 0.11 -8.49 12.37
CA ARG A 101 -1.32 -8.19 12.42
C ARG A 101 -1.60 -6.83 13.05
N SER A 102 -0.93 -6.51 14.16
CA SER A 102 -1.05 -5.22 14.84
C SER A 102 -0.47 -4.08 14.00
N SER A 103 0.64 -4.33 13.30
CA SER A 103 1.27 -3.37 12.38
C SER A 103 0.35 -2.97 11.24
N VAL A 104 -0.29 -3.96 10.58
CA VAL A 104 -1.27 -3.74 9.51
C VAL A 104 -2.46 -2.93 10.03
N GLN A 105 -2.99 -3.28 11.21
CA GLN A 105 -4.08 -2.50 11.82
C GLN A 105 -3.65 -1.04 12.10
N GLY A 106 -2.42 -0.83 12.57
CA GLY A 106 -1.85 0.50 12.77
C GLY A 106 -1.75 1.28 11.45
N LEU A 107 -1.28 0.63 10.39
CA LEU A 107 -1.18 1.22 9.05
C LEU A 107 -2.56 1.61 8.50
N LEU A 108 -3.57 0.76 8.64
CA LEU A 108 -4.94 1.07 8.19
C LEU A 108 -5.54 2.26 8.96
N ARG A 109 -5.32 2.32 10.28
CA ARG A 109 -5.79 3.44 11.11
C ARG A 109 -5.03 4.74 10.82
N GLY A 110 -3.75 4.64 10.46
CA GLY A 110 -2.90 5.76 10.07
C GLY A 110 -3.02 6.17 8.60
N SER A 111 -3.92 5.54 7.84
CA SER A 111 -4.16 5.91 6.44
C SER A 111 -4.70 7.33 6.32
N VAL A 112 -4.34 7.99 5.21
CA VAL A 112 -4.74 9.37 4.91
C VAL A 112 -5.64 9.41 3.69
N ILE A 113 -6.63 10.29 3.73
CA ILE A 113 -7.52 10.56 2.60
C ILE A 113 -6.75 11.44 1.61
N SER A 114 -6.44 10.87 0.46
CA SER A 114 -5.77 11.56 -0.66
C SER A 114 -6.75 12.26 -1.59
N ASP A 115 -7.96 11.69 -1.76
CA ASP A 115 -9.05 12.29 -2.54
C ASP A 115 -10.41 11.98 -1.88
N ARG A 116 -11.37 12.89 -2.05
CA ARG A 116 -12.75 12.75 -1.58
C ARG A 116 -13.69 13.46 -2.53
N ARG A 117 -14.60 12.71 -3.15
CA ARG A 117 -15.52 13.19 -4.18
C ARG A 117 -16.98 12.90 -3.80
N PRO A 118 -17.67 13.81 -3.09
CA PRO A 118 -19.11 13.71 -2.89
C PRO A 118 -19.85 14.09 -4.18
N GLN A 119 -20.81 13.28 -4.58
CA GLN A 119 -21.58 13.46 -5.81
C GLN A 119 -23.00 14.01 -5.54
N ALA A 120 -23.64 14.57 -6.57
CA ALA A 120 -24.97 15.16 -6.46
C ALA A 120 -26.09 14.12 -6.24
N ASP A 121 -25.87 12.87 -6.66
CA ASP A 121 -26.79 11.73 -6.53
C ASP A 121 -26.81 11.10 -5.12
N GLY A 122 -26.05 11.67 -4.17
CA GLY A 122 -25.97 11.16 -2.80
C GLY A 122 -24.93 10.05 -2.60
N THR A 123 -24.06 9.81 -3.59
CA THR A 123 -22.89 8.94 -3.46
C THR A 123 -21.64 9.73 -3.05
N CYS A 124 -20.60 9.00 -2.63
CA CYS A 124 -19.28 9.57 -2.40
C CYS A 124 -18.21 8.54 -2.72
N GLU A 125 -17.11 8.99 -3.32
CA GLU A 125 -15.90 8.21 -3.55
C GLU A 125 -14.76 8.77 -2.69
N VAL A 126 -13.92 7.89 -2.17
CA VAL A 126 -12.76 8.24 -1.33
C VAL A 126 -11.56 7.40 -1.73
N THR A 127 -10.40 8.03 -1.86
CA THR A 127 -9.13 7.34 -2.06
C THR A 127 -8.27 7.46 -0.80
N LEU A 128 -7.96 6.33 -0.18
CA LEU A 128 -7.03 6.23 0.94
C LEU A 128 -5.64 5.88 0.45
N THR A 129 -4.63 6.41 1.15
CA THR A 129 -3.23 6.02 0.98
C THR A 129 -2.60 5.76 2.33
N ALA A 130 -1.67 4.81 2.38
CA ALA A 130 -0.88 4.52 3.57
C ALA A 130 0.57 4.23 3.18
N SER A 131 1.51 4.79 3.93
CA SER A 131 2.94 4.54 3.72
C SER A 131 3.30 3.12 4.13
N LEU A 132 3.95 2.38 3.23
CA LEU A 132 4.56 1.09 3.55
C LEU A 132 5.95 1.29 4.22
N ALA A 133 6.59 2.44 4.00
CA ALA A 133 7.86 2.76 4.62
C ALA A 133 7.73 3.05 6.13
N GLY A 134 8.85 2.93 6.85
CA GLY A 134 8.94 3.23 8.27
C GLY A 134 8.65 2.01 9.16
N ASN A 135 7.79 2.21 10.18
CA ASN A 135 7.52 1.19 11.19
C ASN A 135 6.94 -0.10 10.60
N PHE A 136 6.06 0.01 9.61
CA PHE A 136 5.46 -1.16 8.94
C PHE A 136 6.55 -2.03 8.29
N ALA A 137 7.33 -1.46 7.37
CA ALA A 137 8.44 -2.16 6.73
C ALA A 137 9.42 -2.75 7.77
N THR A 138 9.79 -1.97 8.79
CA THR A 138 10.73 -2.42 9.82
C THR A 138 10.22 -3.67 10.53
N GLN A 139 8.96 -3.65 10.99
CA GLN A 139 8.36 -4.77 11.72
C GLN A 139 8.20 -6.01 10.84
N VAL A 140 7.81 -5.82 9.57
CA VAL A 140 7.71 -6.91 8.60
C VAL A 140 9.08 -7.55 8.34
N TYR A 141 10.13 -6.74 8.14
CA TYR A 141 11.48 -7.27 7.92
C TYR A 141 12.02 -7.98 9.16
N THR A 142 11.91 -7.39 10.35
CA THR A 142 12.42 -8.03 11.58
C THR A 142 11.77 -9.38 11.82
N GLU A 143 10.45 -9.47 11.64
CA GLU A 143 9.72 -10.72 11.86
C GLU A 143 10.19 -11.85 10.92
N ILE A 144 10.45 -11.54 9.65
CA ILE A 144 10.91 -12.53 8.68
C ILE A 144 12.30 -13.05 9.05
N PHE A 145 13.21 -12.17 9.46
CA PHE A 145 14.58 -12.57 9.81
C PHE A 145 14.64 -13.34 11.14
N ASP A 146 13.90 -12.90 12.17
CA ASP A 146 13.84 -13.60 13.45
C ASP A 146 13.29 -15.03 13.27
N LYS A 147 12.24 -15.19 12.44
CA LYS A 147 11.68 -16.51 12.11
C LYS A 147 12.70 -17.39 11.36
N LYS A 148 13.42 -16.83 10.39
CA LYS A 148 14.43 -17.55 9.61
C LYS A 148 15.59 -18.04 10.48
N ASP A 149 15.99 -17.24 11.46
CA ASP A 149 17.04 -17.60 12.40
C ASP A 149 16.58 -18.75 13.30
N ASP A 150 15.36 -18.72 13.84
CA ASP A 150 14.80 -19.84 14.62
C ASP A 150 14.74 -21.16 13.81
N ASP A 151 14.23 -21.11 12.58
CA ASP A 151 14.19 -22.29 11.70
C ASP A 151 15.60 -22.86 11.46
N SER A 152 16.60 -21.98 11.31
CA SER A 152 18.00 -22.39 11.13
C SER A 152 18.60 -23.04 12.38
N LEU A 153 18.30 -22.49 13.57
CA LEU A 153 18.75 -23.01 14.86
C LEU A 153 18.08 -24.34 15.17
N SER A 154 16.77 -24.45 14.94
CA SER A 154 16.02 -25.70 15.05
C SER A 154 16.60 -26.79 14.14
N GLY A 155 16.97 -26.45 12.90
CA GLY A 155 17.64 -27.38 11.99
C GLY A 155 19.04 -27.83 12.43
N LEU A 156 19.78 -26.96 13.13
CA LEU A 156 21.10 -27.28 13.69
C LEU A 156 20.99 -28.16 14.95
N VAL A 157 20.03 -27.87 15.84
CA VAL A 157 19.79 -28.66 17.07
C VAL A 157 19.40 -30.11 16.73
N LEU A 158 18.53 -30.31 15.74
CA LEU A 158 18.14 -31.67 15.30
C LEU A 158 19.28 -32.46 14.65
N LYS A 159 20.29 -31.78 14.08
CA LYS A 159 21.48 -32.42 13.51
C LYS A 159 22.57 -32.68 14.56
N GLY A 160 22.65 -31.87 15.62
CA GLY A 160 23.64 -32.00 16.69
C GLY A 160 23.31 -33.05 17.76
N GLY A 161 22.02 -33.37 17.97
CA GLY A 161 21.58 -34.27 19.04
C GLY A 161 21.68 -35.78 18.78
N ARG A 162 22.14 -36.21 17.60
CA ARG A 162 22.08 -37.63 17.18
C ARG A 162 23.41 -38.41 17.23
N TRP A 163 24.47 -37.81 17.79
CA TRP A 163 25.81 -38.42 17.82
C TRP A 163 26.26 -38.93 19.19
N LEU A 164 25.49 -38.73 20.27
CA LEU A 164 25.86 -39.13 21.63
C LEU A 164 25.15 -40.40 22.14
N ALA A 165 24.21 -40.96 21.38
CA ALA A 165 23.47 -42.16 21.78
C ALA A 165 24.07 -43.48 21.29
N ASP A 166 25.07 -43.45 20.40
CA ASP A 166 25.69 -44.64 19.78
C ASP A 166 27.11 -44.95 20.32
N VAL A 167 27.54 -44.36 21.44
CA VAL A 167 28.89 -44.51 22.01
C VAL A 167 28.90 -45.10 23.44
N ILE A 168 27.84 -45.78 23.87
CA ILE A 168 27.88 -46.62 25.08
C ILE A 168 27.29 -47.99 24.77
#